data_AF-A0A0F4R0S4-F1
#
_entry.id   AF-A0A0F4R0S4-F1
#
_cell.length_a   1.000
_cell.length_b   1.000
_cell.length_c   1.000
_cell.angle_alpha   90.00
_cell.angle_beta   90.00
_cell.angle_gamma   90.00
#
_symmetry.space_group_name_H-M   'P 1'
#
loop_
_entity.id
_entity.type
_entity.pdbx_description
1 polymer ?
#
loop_
_entity_poly.entity_id
_entity_poly.type
_entity_poly.pdbx_seq_one_letter_code
_entity_poly.pdbx_strand_id
1 'polypeptide(L)'
;MKSIISSFLAIAALSTTATTSMASDYSDEVKDLKLSVSALEKQLEIMDVDYNNIEIKSGLNRAQEVKALEGKYSALRNEFVNATYSN
;
A
#
# COMPACT_ATOMS: atom_id res chain seq x y z
N MET A 1 16.64 -11.86 -25.04
CA MET A 1 17.11 -11.82 -23.64
C MET A 1 16.82 -10.43 -23.10
N LYS A 2 15.75 -10.27 -22.33
CA LYS A 2 15.42 -9.00 -21.67
C LYS A 2 15.67 -9.20 -20.18
N SER A 3 16.86 -8.80 -19.74
CA SER A 3 17.22 -8.76 -18.34
C SER A 3 16.57 -7.53 -17.71
N ILE A 4 15.47 -7.71 -16.99
CA ILE A 4 14.80 -6.66 -16.20
C ILE A 4 14.84 -7.08 -14.74
N ILE A 5 16.03 -7.10 -14.16
CA ILE A 5 16.19 -7.24 -12.72
C ILE A 5 17.18 -6.17 -12.29
N SER A 6 16.71 -5.02 -11.80
CA SER A 6 17.59 -4.20 -10.95
C SER A 6 16.96 -3.06 -10.14
N SER A 7 15.64 -2.99 -9.96
CA SER A 7 15.09 -1.89 -9.16
C SER A 7 13.92 -2.31 -8.29
N PHE A 8 14.06 -3.41 -7.56
CA PHE A 8 13.24 -3.64 -6.37
C PHE A 8 13.76 -2.70 -5.27
N LEU A 9 13.25 -1.47 -5.24
CA LEU A 9 13.39 -0.58 -4.09
C LEU A 9 12.80 -1.30 -2.88
N ALA A 10 13.64 -1.53 -1.87
CA ALA A 10 13.26 -2.19 -0.63
C ALA A 10 12.04 -1.49 -0.01
N ILE A 11 10.86 -2.12 -0.16
CA ILE A 11 9.69 -1.78 0.63
C ILE A 11 10.04 -2.17 2.07
N ALA A 12 10.47 -1.18 2.85
CA ALA A 12 10.61 -1.33 4.28
C ALA A 12 9.24 -1.77 4.81
N ALA A 13 9.14 -3.03 5.22
CA ALA A 13 7.95 -3.56 5.86
C ALA A 13 7.73 -2.75 7.15
N LEU A 14 6.85 -1.77 7.07
CA LEU A 14 6.33 -1.04 8.23
C LEU A 14 5.51 -2.06 9.03
N SER A 15 6.17 -2.77 9.94
CA SER A 15 5.53 -3.62 10.93
C SER A 15 4.87 -2.72 11.95
N THR A 16 3.71 -2.17 11.61
CA THR A 16 2.88 -1.41 12.54
C THR A 16 2.13 -2.40 13.42
N THR A 17 2.78 -2.84 14.50
CA THR A 17 2.06 -3.29 15.68
C THR A 17 1.34 -2.08 16.26
N ALA A 18 0.08 -1.91 15.85
CA ALA A 18 -0.81 -0.86 16.30
C ALA A 18 -1.03 -0.95 17.82
N THR A 19 -0.26 -0.18 18.60
CA THR A 19 -0.58 0.13 19.98
C THR A 19 -1.31 1.46 20.02
N THR A 20 -2.60 1.37 20.28
CA THR A 20 -3.58 2.43 20.47
C THR A 20 -3.10 3.52 21.44
N SER A 21 -2.69 4.68 20.92
CA SER A 21 -2.70 5.94 21.65
C SER A 21 -2.52 7.08 20.65
N MET A 22 -3.13 8.23 20.89
CA MET A 22 -2.93 9.51 20.19
C MET A 22 -3.81 9.73 18.94
N ALA A 23 -4.93 10.45 19.12
CA ALA A 23 -5.76 10.99 18.04
C ALA A 23 -4.99 11.96 17.09
N SER A 24 -3.80 12.43 17.49
CA SER A 24 -2.90 13.21 16.63
C SER A 24 -2.11 12.32 15.64
N ASP A 25 -1.81 11.07 15.99
CA ASP A 25 -1.06 10.12 15.15
C ASP A 25 -1.87 9.73 13.92
N TYR A 26 -3.19 9.55 14.07
CA TYR A 26 -4.03 9.12 12.96
C TYR A 26 -4.03 10.12 11.78
N SER A 27 -3.77 11.41 12.03
CA SER A 27 -3.66 12.41 10.97
C SER A 27 -2.45 12.17 10.06
N ASP A 28 -1.31 11.86 10.66
CA ASP A 28 -0.10 11.53 9.92
C ASP A 28 -0.16 10.09 9.39
N GLU A 29 -0.74 9.16 10.14
CA GLU A 29 -0.84 7.74 9.79
C GLU A 29 -1.61 7.49 8.49
N VAL A 30 -2.78 8.11 8.28
CA VAL A 30 -3.47 7.97 6.97
C VAL A 30 -2.72 8.67 5.85
N LYS A 31 -2.05 9.79 6.12
CA LYS A 31 -1.25 10.46 5.08
C LYS A 31 -0.12 9.52 4.63
N ASP A 32 0.55 8.89 5.59
CA ASP A 32 1.63 7.94 5.34
C ASP A 32 1.12 6.66 4.68
N LEU A 33 -0.04 6.15 5.09
CA LEU A 33 -0.71 5.03 4.43
C LEU A 33 -1.13 5.37 3.01
N LYS A 34 -1.65 6.57 2.74
CA LYS A 34 -1.98 7.03 1.37
C LYS A 34 -0.73 7.10 0.49
N LEU A 35 0.38 7.61 1.02
CA LEU A 35 1.66 7.63 0.32
C LEU A 35 2.15 6.20 0.02
N SER A 36 2.02 5.30 1.00
CA SER A 36 2.42 3.89 0.85
C SER A 36 1.57 3.15 -0.18
N VAL A 37 0.25 3.35 -0.17
CA VAL A 37 -0.70 2.84 -1.18
C VAL A 37 -0.31 3.35 -2.57
N SER A 38 -0.11 4.67 -2.73
CA SER A 38 0.26 5.25 -4.02
C SER A 38 1.61 4.77 -4.54
N ALA A 39 2.58 4.52 -3.64
CA ALA A 39 3.86 3.95 -4.00
C ALA A 39 3.72 2.52 -4.54
N LEU A 40 2.90 1.67 -3.91
CA LEU A 40 2.62 0.32 -4.40
C LEU A 40 1.89 0.34 -5.74
N GLU A 41 0.88 1.19 -5.89
CA GLU A 41 0.14 1.36 -7.16
C GLU A 41 1.09 1.70 -8.32
N LYS A 42 2.00 2.66 -8.10
CA LYS A 42 3.02 3.03 -9.10
C LYS A 42 3.98 1.88 -9.41
N GLN A 43 4.35 1.09 -8.41
CA GLN A 43 5.25 -0.05 -8.63
C GLN A 43 4.56 -1.13 -9.47
N LEU A 44 3.31 -1.44 -9.18
CA LEU A 44 2.51 -2.37 -9.97
C LEU A 44 2.32 -1.88 -11.41
N GLU A 45 2.06 -0.59 -11.59
CA GLU A 45 2.00 0.05 -12.91
C GLU A 45 3.33 -0.06 -13.67
N ILE A 46 4.47 0.18 -13.02
CA ILE A 46 5.82 0.01 -13.60
C ILE A 46 6.08 -1.46 -13.99
N MET A 47 5.53 -2.41 -13.22
CA MET A 47 5.63 -3.84 -13.51
C MET A 47 4.64 -4.32 -14.59
N ASP A 48 3.79 -3.44 -15.13
CA ASP A 48 2.70 -3.76 -16.07
C ASP A 48 1.76 -4.84 -15.50
N VAL A 49 1.49 -4.74 -14.20
CA VAL A 49 0.61 -5.65 -13.45
C VAL A 49 -0.73 -4.96 -13.22
N ASP A 50 -1.79 -5.54 -13.77
CA ASP A 50 -3.14 -5.13 -13.43
C ASP A 50 -3.43 -5.43 -11.95
N TYR A 51 -3.91 -4.43 -11.23
CA TYR A 51 -4.30 -4.55 -9.83
C TYR A 51 -5.70 -4.00 -9.60
N ASN A 52 -6.40 -4.59 -8.64
CA ASN A 52 -7.72 -4.11 -8.24
C ASN A 52 -7.60 -2.78 -7.49
N ASN A 53 -7.97 -1.68 -8.15
CA ASN A 53 -8.06 -0.39 -7.50
C ASN A 53 -9.32 -0.33 -6.62
N ILE A 54 -9.14 -0.61 -5.33
CA ILE A 54 -10.20 -0.44 -4.34
C ILE A 54 -10.38 1.06 -4.10
N GLU A 55 -11.51 1.60 -4.55
CA GLU A 55 -11.85 2.99 -4.28
C GLU A 55 -12.31 3.15 -2.82
N ILE A 56 -11.68 4.07 -2.09
CA ILE A 56 -12.05 4.36 -0.71
C ILE A 56 -13.18 5.38 -0.72
N LYS A 57 -14.33 5.00 -0.13
CA LYS A 57 -15.50 5.86 -0.06
C LYS A 57 -15.17 7.21 0.59
N SER A 58 -15.70 8.28 0.01
CA SER A 58 -15.69 9.62 0.61
C SER A 58 -16.63 9.68 1.83
N GLY A 59 -16.34 10.59 2.78
CA GLY A 59 -17.16 10.81 3.97
C GLY A 59 -16.94 9.83 5.12
N LEU A 60 -15.92 8.97 5.04
CA LEU A 60 -15.50 8.11 6.15
C LEU A 60 -14.90 8.94 7.29
N ASN A 61 -15.15 8.52 8.53
CA ASN A 61 -14.41 9.07 9.67
C ASN A 61 -12.95 8.56 9.65
N ARG A 62 -12.11 9.18 10.46
CA ARG A 62 -10.66 8.93 10.41
C ARG A 62 -10.28 7.46 10.62
N ALA A 63 -10.85 6.80 11.63
CA ALA A 63 -10.57 5.39 11.92
C ALA A 63 -11.06 4.45 10.80
N GLN A 64 -12.18 4.80 10.15
CA GLN A 64 -12.67 4.07 8.98
C GLN A 64 -11.76 4.26 7.76
N GLU A 65 -11.23 5.46 7.57
CA GLU A 65 -10.30 5.77 6.48
C GLU A 65 -8.98 4.99 6.64
N VAL A 66 -8.43 4.93 7.86
CA VAL A 66 -7.26 4.09 8.18
C VAL A 66 -7.51 2.64 7.81
N LYS A 67 -8.60 2.03 8.33
CA LYS A 67 -8.93 0.62 8.04
C LYS A 67 -9.12 0.35 6.55
N ALA A 68 -9.74 1.30 5.83
CA ALA A 68 -9.92 1.17 4.39
C ALA A 68 -8.57 1.23 3.65
N LEU A 69 -7.67 2.12 4.05
CA LEU A 69 -6.32 2.24 3.50
C LEU A 69 -5.45 1.03 3.81
N GLU A 70 -5.50 0.51 5.04
CA GLU A 70 -4.80 -0.72 5.44
C GLU A 70 -5.27 -1.91 4.60
N GLY A 71 -6.58 -2.05 4.41
CA GLY A 71 -7.16 -3.09 3.56
C GLY A 71 -6.69 -2.96 2.11
N LYS A 72 -6.70 -1.74 1.55
CA LYS A 72 -6.19 -1.46 0.21
C LYS A 72 -4.69 -1.75 0.08
N TYR A 73 -3.89 -1.31 1.05
CA TYR A 73 -2.46 -1.57 1.10
C TYR A 73 -2.15 -3.07 1.15
N SER A 74 -2.88 -3.83 1.97
CA SER A 74 -2.72 -5.29 2.06
C SER A 74 -3.04 -5.98 0.73
N ALA A 75 -4.11 -5.57 0.05
CA ALA A 75 -4.46 -6.11 -1.27
C ALA A 75 -3.37 -5.81 -2.31
N LEU A 76 -2.93 -4.55 -2.42
CA LEU A 76 -1.87 -4.15 -3.36
C LEU A 76 -0.55 -4.86 -3.07
N ARG A 77 -0.21 -5.03 -1.79
CA ARG A 77 1.00 -5.75 -1.39
C ARG A 77 0.93 -7.22 -1.82
N ASN A 78 -0.23 -7.86 -1.70
CA ASN A 78 -0.41 -9.23 -2.16
C ASN A 78 -0.26 -9.34 -3.69
N GLU A 79 -0.81 -8.40 -4.46
CA GLU A 79 -0.62 -8.35 -5.91
C GLU A 79 0.85 -8.15 -6.27
N PHE A 80 1.55 -7.24 -5.57
CA PHE A 80 2.97 -6.97 -5.79
C PHE A 80 3.83 -8.21 -5.52
N VAL A 81 3.57 -8.87 -4.39
CA VAL A 81 4.22 -10.13 -4.02
C VAL A 81 3.94 -11.20 -5.08
N ASN A 82 2.67 -11.38 -5.46
CA ASN A 82 2.28 -12.37 -6.46
C ASN A 82 2.97 -12.12 -7.81
N ALA A 83 3.00 -10.87 -8.27
CA ALA A 83 3.67 -10.50 -9.51
C ALA A 83 5.19 -10.66 -9.45
N THR A 84 5.79 -10.43 -8.27
CA THR A 84 7.24 -10.61 -8.06
C THR A 84 7.64 -12.09 -8.08
N TYR A 85 6.81 -12.98 -7.51
CA TYR A 85 7.09 -14.42 -7.46
C TYR A 85 6.56 -15.23 -8.64
N SER A 86 5.66 -14.65 -9.45
CA SER A 86 5.12 -15.29 -10.66
C SER A 86 5.90 -15.00 -11.95
N ASN A 87 6.91 -14.11 -11.89
CA ASN A 87 7.85 -13.80 -12.99
C ASN A 87 9.15 -14.60 -12.84
#